data_AF-A0A3N5YTM6-F1
#
_entry.id   AF-A0A3N5YTM6-F1
#
_cell.length_a   1.000
_cell.length_b   1.000
_cell.length_c   1.000
_cell.angle_alpha   90.00
_cell.angle_beta   90.00
_cell.angle_gamma   90.00
#
_symmetry.space_group_name_H-M   'P 1'
#
loop_
_entity.id
_entity.type
_entity.pdbx_description
1 polymer ?
#
loop_
_entity_poly.entity_id
_entity_poly.type
_entity_poly.pdbx_seq_one_letter_code
_entity_poly.pdbx_strand_id
1 'polypeptide(L)'
;MKHAKLLLVLAVAAFPFLVWAADKAAAPAPALKTFEEKLGYIMGREIGQSINEAPSKIDINAFIRGVQDAVQKRPSTMSPEDEEAIKAEFSSRMQADQAAKAAALSEENRKNEEAFLAKNKS
;
A
#
# COMPACT_ATOMS: atom_id res chain seq x y z
N MET A 1 22.50 22.70 -61.83
CA MET A 1 21.10 22.66 -62.33
C MET A 1 20.67 21.20 -62.27
N LYS A 2 19.76 20.86 -61.35
CA LYS A 2 18.38 20.41 -61.69
C LYS A 2 18.37 18.93 -62.13
N HIS A 3 17.76 17.92 -61.49
CA HIS A 3 16.89 17.68 -60.33
C HIS A 3 17.12 16.18 -60.01
N ALA A 4 17.10 15.66 -58.79
CA ALA A 4 15.87 15.38 -58.08
C ALA A 4 16.20 14.92 -56.65
N LYS A 5 15.80 15.74 -55.68
CA LYS A 5 15.48 15.27 -54.34
C LYS A 5 14.01 14.83 -54.35
N LEU A 6 13.69 13.93 -53.41
CA LEU A 6 12.41 13.78 -52.71
C LEU A 6 11.47 12.62 -53.15
N LEU A 7 11.12 11.83 -52.12
CA LEU A 7 9.92 11.01 -51.90
C LEU A 7 9.90 9.58 -52.48
N LEU A 8 10.13 8.58 -51.62
CA LEU A 8 9.01 7.87 -50.97
C LEU A 8 9.52 7.05 -49.77
N VAL A 9 9.18 7.49 -48.56
CA VAL A 9 9.14 6.65 -47.35
C VAL A 9 7.83 5.89 -47.40
N LEU A 10 7.85 4.55 -47.22
CA LEU A 10 6.71 3.81 -46.64
C LEU A 10 7.11 2.36 -46.26
N ALA A 11 7.21 2.18 -44.94
CA ALA A 11 6.71 1.06 -44.15
C ALA A 11 7.03 -0.39 -44.59
N VAL A 12 7.95 -1.02 -43.85
CA VAL A 12 7.73 -2.38 -43.36
C VAL A 12 7.89 -2.37 -41.85
N ALA A 13 6.74 -2.47 -41.18
CA ALA A 13 6.61 -2.73 -39.76
C ALA A 13 6.76 -4.24 -39.49
N ALA A 14 7.56 -4.60 -38.48
CA ALA A 14 7.37 -5.81 -37.65
C ALA A 14 8.30 -5.78 -36.42
N PHE A 15 7.73 -5.41 -35.28
CA PHE A 15 8.20 -5.60 -33.90
C PHE A 15 8.45 -7.12 -33.60
N PRO A 16 9.31 -7.52 -32.64
CA PRO A 16 9.06 -7.29 -31.21
C PRO A 16 10.30 -6.78 -30.44
N PHE A 17 10.13 -5.84 -29.49
CA PHE A 17 9.88 -6.19 -28.09
C PHE A 17 10.91 -7.18 -27.51
N LEU A 18 12.15 -6.72 -27.33
CA LEU A 18 13.00 -7.18 -26.23
C LEU A 18 13.27 -5.97 -25.35
N VAL A 19 12.20 -5.56 -24.66
CA VAL A 19 12.32 -4.93 -23.34
C VAL A 19 13.10 -5.94 -22.52
N TRP A 20 14.41 -5.72 -22.43
CA TRP A 20 15.21 -6.31 -21.38
C TRP A 20 14.67 -5.68 -20.10
N ALA A 21 13.66 -6.34 -19.53
CA ALA A 21 13.40 -6.27 -18.11
C ALA A 21 14.68 -6.78 -17.47
N ALA A 22 15.64 -5.87 -17.29
CA ALA A 22 16.64 -6.00 -16.27
C ALA A 22 15.82 -6.17 -15.00
N ASP A 23 15.68 -7.43 -14.60
CA ASP A 23 15.37 -7.83 -13.25
C ASP A 23 16.40 -7.08 -12.42
N LYS A 24 16.00 -5.90 -11.96
CA LYS A 24 16.82 -5.02 -11.16
C LYS A 24 16.84 -5.72 -9.82
N ALA A 25 17.69 -6.74 -9.73
CA ALA A 25 18.01 -7.45 -8.51
C ALA A 25 18.12 -6.38 -7.45
N ALA A 26 17.18 -6.38 -6.52
CA ALA A 26 17.07 -5.34 -5.53
C ALA A 26 18.41 -5.29 -4.80
N ALA A 27 19.20 -4.25 -5.09
CA ALA A 27 20.46 -4.05 -4.42
C ALA A 27 20.18 -4.11 -2.91
N PRO A 28 21.03 -4.78 -2.11
CA PRO A 28 20.83 -4.86 -0.68
C PRO A 28 20.59 -3.44 -0.16
N ALA A 29 19.51 -3.28 0.59
CA ALA A 29 19.11 -1.97 1.10
C ALA A 29 20.32 -1.33 1.78
N PRO A 30 20.62 -0.04 1.50
CA PRO A 30 21.79 0.61 2.06
C PRO A 30 21.74 0.49 3.59
N ALA A 31 22.87 0.09 4.17
CA ALA A 31 22.99 0.00 5.62
C ALA A 31 22.64 1.37 6.24
N LEU A 32 21.80 1.37 7.28
CA LEU A 32 21.44 2.57 8.03
C LEU A 32 22.64 2.97 8.89
N LYS A 33 23.30 4.06 8.52
CA LYS A 33 24.56 4.55 9.09
C LYS A 33 24.31 5.58 10.17
N THR A 34 23.44 6.55 9.92
CA THR A 34 23.21 7.65 10.86
C THR A 34 22.11 7.34 11.87
N PHE A 35 22.05 8.13 12.95
CA PHE A 35 20.98 8.01 13.93
C PHE A 35 19.62 8.33 13.30
N GLU A 36 19.56 9.37 12.47
CA GLU A 36 18.37 9.84 11.77
C GLU A 36 17.84 8.77 10.80
N GLU A 37 18.73 8.09 10.08
CA GLU A 37 18.36 6.98 9.18
C GLU A 37 17.75 5.81 9.97
N LYS A 38 18.35 5.44 11.11
CA LYS A 38 17.83 4.38 11.98
C LYS A 38 16.50 4.75 12.61
N LEU A 39 16.38 5.99 13.10
CA LEU A 39 15.16 6.49 13.70
C LEU A 39 14.01 6.50 12.69
N GLY A 40 14.24 7.05 11.48
CA GLY A 40 13.25 7.05 10.41
C GLY A 40 12.80 5.65 10.01
N TYR A 41 13.72 4.70 9.95
CA TYR A 41 13.41 3.30 9.67
C TYR A 41 12.57 2.64 10.78
N ILE A 42 12.92 2.86 12.05
CA ILE A 42 12.16 2.31 13.19
C ILE A 42 10.73 2.85 13.18
N MET A 43 10.55 4.17 13.07
CA MET A 43 9.22 4.78 13.00
C MET A 43 8.42 4.27 11.78
N GLY A 44 9.06 4.16 10.63
CA GLY A 44 8.44 3.60 9.43
C GLY A 44 8.00 2.15 9.60
N ARG A 45 8.77 1.34 10.33
CA ARG A 45 8.41 -0.05 10.64
C ARG A 45 7.23 -0.15 11.59
N GLU A 46 7.20 0.66 12.65
CA GLU A 46 6.09 0.68 13.60
C GLU A 46 4.77 1.03 12.90
N ILE A 47 4.79 2.07 12.06
CA ILE A 47 3.63 2.46 11.25
C ILE A 47 3.26 1.35 10.27
N GLY A 48 4.24 0.79 9.54
CA GLY A 48 4.00 -0.30 8.58
C GLY A 48 3.39 -1.55 9.21
N GLN A 49 3.78 -1.90 10.44
CA GLN A 49 3.17 -3.00 11.20
C GLN A 49 1.70 -2.71 11.50
N SER A 50 1.39 -1.51 12.01
CA SER A 50 0.00 -1.12 12.26
C SER A 50 -0.88 -1.12 10.99
N ILE A 51 -0.32 -0.74 9.84
CA ILE A 51 -1.02 -0.75 8.55
C ILE A 51 -1.32 -2.19 8.11
N ASN A 52 -0.39 -3.11 8.32
CA ASN A 52 -0.58 -4.52 7.95
C ASN A 52 -1.62 -5.23 8.83
N GLU A 53 -1.79 -4.78 10.07
CA GLU A 53 -2.84 -5.26 10.97
C GLU A 53 -4.20 -4.62 10.68
N ALA A 54 -4.23 -3.49 9.98
CA ALA A 54 -5.47 -2.85 9.56
C ALA A 54 -6.14 -3.66 8.44
N PRO A 55 -7.48 -3.79 8.46
CA PRO A 55 -8.24 -4.51 7.42
C PRO A 55 -8.22 -3.80 6.06
N SER A 56 -7.83 -2.53 6.03
CA SER A 56 -7.92 -1.67 4.85
C SER A 56 -6.61 -1.68 4.08
N LYS A 57 -6.69 -1.93 2.76
CA LYS A 57 -5.54 -1.83 1.86
C LYS A 57 -5.18 -0.37 1.65
N ILE A 58 -4.11 0.09 2.28
CA ILE A 58 -3.53 1.42 2.08
C ILE A 58 -2.54 1.34 0.91
N ASP A 59 -2.59 2.31 0.00
CA ASP A 59 -1.55 2.49 -1.01
C ASP A 59 -0.32 3.13 -0.33
N ILE A 60 0.74 2.32 -0.18
CA ILE A 60 1.97 2.73 0.51
C ILE A 60 2.69 3.86 -0.25
N ASN A 61 2.62 3.89 -1.58
CA ASN A 61 3.26 4.96 -2.36
C ASN A 61 2.52 6.30 -2.15
N ALA A 62 1.18 6.26 -2.09
CA ALA A 62 0.38 7.43 -1.77
C ALA A 62 0.63 7.91 -0.33
N PHE A 63 0.72 6.98 0.63
CA PHE A 63 1.06 7.28 2.02
C PHE A 63 2.43 7.97 2.15
N ILE A 64 3.48 7.39 1.55
CA ILE A 64 4.83 7.97 1.56
C ILE A 64 4.82 9.37 0.93
N ARG A 65 4.08 9.55 -0.17
CA ARG A 65 3.92 10.86 -0.81
C ARG A 65 3.26 11.88 0.12
N GLY A 66 2.18 11.49 0.80
CA GLY A 66 1.51 12.35 1.78
C GLY A 66 2.43 12.77 2.93
N VAL A 67 3.25 11.84 3.46
CA VAL A 67 4.26 12.16 4.48
C VAL A 67 5.30 13.15 3.93
N GLN A 68 5.80 12.92 2.71
CA GLN A 68 6.77 13.82 2.07
C GLN A 68 6.20 15.22 1.84
N ASP A 69 4.96 15.30 1.35
CA ASP A 69 4.28 16.55 1.07
C ASP A 69 4.04 17.35 2.37
N ALA A 70 3.62 16.68 3.44
CA ALA A 70 3.44 17.29 4.76
C ALA A 70 4.76 17.83 5.34
N VAL A 71 5.84 17.05 5.29
CA VAL A 71 7.18 17.47 5.76
C VAL A 71 7.68 18.67 4.95
N GLN A 72 7.39 18.69 3.65
CA GLN A 72 7.78 19.78 2.76
C GLN A 72 6.79 20.95 2.74
N LYS A 73 5.72 20.89 3.54
CA LYS A 73 4.65 21.89 3.62
C LYS A 73 4.01 22.18 2.25
N ARG A 74 3.93 21.16 1.40
CA ARG A 74 3.22 21.27 0.13
C ARG A 74 1.71 21.25 0.39
N PRO A 75 0.93 21.98 -0.41
CA PRO A 75 -0.53 21.93 -0.29
C PRO A 75 -1.03 20.51 -0.59
N SER A 76 -2.08 20.10 0.14
CA SER A 76 -2.78 18.85 -0.15
C SER A 76 -3.35 18.89 -1.57
N THR A 77 -3.29 17.77 -2.27
CA THR A 77 -3.95 17.62 -3.58
C THR A 77 -5.46 17.41 -3.44
N MET A 78 -5.95 17.21 -2.21
CA MET A 78 -7.35 17.04 -1.88
C MET A 78 -7.91 18.31 -1.23
N SER A 79 -9.20 18.58 -1.43
CA SER A 79 -9.86 19.63 -0.67
C SER A 79 -10.04 19.19 0.79
N PRO A 80 -10.18 20.13 1.74
CA PRO A 80 -10.46 19.78 3.14
C PRO A 80 -11.74 18.95 3.30
N GLU A 81 -12.77 19.23 2.49
CA GLU A 81 -14.04 18.48 2.53
C GLU A 81 -13.86 17.03 2.08
N ASP A 82 -13.09 16.79 1.01
CA ASP A 82 -12.79 15.45 0.53
C ASP A 82 -11.97 14.66 1.55
N GLU A 83 -11.00 15.31 2.21
CA GLU A 83 -10.24 14.68 3.28
C GLU A 83 -11.12 14.26 4.47
N GLU A 84 -12.05 15.11 4.89
CA GLU A 84 -12.96 14.82 5.99
C GLU A 84 -13.91 13.68 5.62
N ALA A 85 -14.47 13.69 4.41
CA ALA A 85 -15.34 12.63 3.90
C ALA A 85 -14.63 11.27 3.90
N ILE A 86 -13.39 11.20 3.40
CA ILE A 86 -12.60 9.97 3.39
C ILE A 86 -12.22 9.51 4.81
N LYS A 87 -11.90 10.43 5.72
CA LYS A 87 -11.62 10.09 7.13
C LYS A 87 -12.86 9.52 7.84
N ALA A 88 -14.04 10.09 7.57
CA ALA A 88 -15.31 9.60 8.11
C ALA A 88 -15.64 8.19 7.57
N GLU A 89 -15.47 7.98 6.26
CA GLU A 89 -15.67 6.68 5.63
C GLU A 89 -14.71 5.62 6.19
N PHE A 90 -13.43 5.96 6.33
CA PHE A 90 -12.43 5.07 6.92
C PHE A 90 -12.80 4.70 8.36
N SER A 91 -13.23 5.67 9.18
CA SER A 91 -13.66 5.43 10.56
C SER A 91 -14.87 4.50 10.64
N SER A 92 -15.86 4.68 9.76
CA SER A 92 -17.02 3.78 9.67
C SER A 92 -16.61 2.35 9.29
N ARG A 93 -15.72 2.20 8.30
CA ARG A 93 -15.19 0.88 7.89
C ARG A 93 -14.43 0.19 9.01
N MET A 94 -13.63 0.93 9.79
CA MET A 94 -12.91 0.40 10.94
C MET A 94 -13.85 -0.09 12.05
N GLN A 95 -14.92 0.64 12.34
CA GLN A 95 -15.93 0.21 13.32
C GLN A 95 -16.65 -1.07 12.87
N ALA A 96 -17.03 -1.14 11.59
CA ALA A 96 -17.66 -2.33 11.03
C ALA A 96 -16.74 -3.56 11.10
N ASP A 97 -15.45 -3.40 10.80
CA ASP A 97 -14.46 -4.48 10.92
C ASP A 97 -14.26 -4.94 12.36
N GLN A 98 -14.17 -4.01 13.32
CA GLN A 98 -14.08 -4.35 14.74
C GLN A 98 -15.31 -5.13 15.23
N ALA A 99 -16.51 -4.71 14.83
CA ALA A 99 -17.73 -5.43 15.14
C ALA A 99 -17.75 -6.85 14.53
N ALA A 100 -17.30 -6.99 13.29
CA ALA A 100 -17.20 -8.28 12.62
C ALA A 100 -16.19 -9.21 13.32
N LYS A 101 -15.01 -8.70 13.71
CA LYS A 101 -14.00 -9.44 14.48
C LYS A 101 -14.54 -9.89 15.84
N ALA A 102 -15.25 -9.02 16.55
CA ALA A 102 -15.86 -9.36 17.83
C ALA A 102 -16.92 -10.46 17.69
N ALA A 103 -17.77 -10.39 16.65
CA ALA A 103 -18.77 -11.41 16.37
C ALA A 103 -18.11 -12.76 16.01
N ALA A 104 -17.06 -12.75 15.19
CA ALA A 104 -16.32 -13.96 14.83
C ALA A 104 -15.68 -14.62 16.06
N LEU A 105 -15.03 -13.83 16.92
CA LEU A 105 -14.41 -14.34 18.15
C LEU A 105 -15.45 -14.89 19.13
N SER A 106 -16.61 -14.24 19.25
CA SER A 106 -17.72 -14.73 20.08
C SER A 106 -18.22 -16.10 19.62
N GLU A 107 -18.42 -16.26 18.32
CA GLU A 107 -18.88 -17.52 17.73
C GLU A 107 -17.83 -18.65 17.85
N GLU A 108 -16.54 -18.32 17.70
CA GLU A 108 -15.45 -19.25 17.95
C GLU A 108 -15.42 -19.69 19.42
N ASN A 109 -15.53 -18.75 20.35
CA ASN A 109 -15.54 -19.05 21.79
C ASN A 109 -16.73 -19.93 22.18
N ARG A 110 -17.93 -19.66 21.65
CA ARG A 110 -19.12 -20.49 21.87
C ARG A 110 -18.89 -21.93 21.42
N LYS A 111 -18.33 -22.14 20.23
CA LYS A 111 -17.99 -23.48 19.71
C LYS A 111 -16.96 -24.19 20.58
N ASN A 112 -15.93 -23.46 21.01
CA ASN A 112 -14.88 -23.99 21.88
C ASN A 112 -15.43 -24.36 23.27
N GLU A 113 -16.34 -23.56 23.82
CA GLU A 113 -17.03 -23.84 25.08
C GLU A 113 -17.92 -25.08 24.98
N GLU A 114 -18.74 -25.19 23.93
CA GLU A 114 -19.58 -26.37 23.68
C GLU A 114 -18.75 -27.65 23.57
N ALA A 115 -17.63 -27.60 22.83
CA ALA A 115 -16.71 -28.72 22.70
C ALA A 115 -16.04 -29.09 24.04
N PHE A 116 -15.66 -28.09 24.83
CA PHE A 116 -15.08 -28.29 26.16
C PHE A 116 -16.08 -28.94 27.12
N LEU A 117 -17.31 -28.42 27.19
CA LEU A 117 -18.39 -28.96 28.04
C LEU A 117 -18.77 -30.38 27.63
N ALA A 118 -18.85 -30.67 26.33
CA ALA A 118 -19.12 -32.02 25.83
C ALA A 118 -18.01 -33.01 26.23
N LYS A 119 -16.75 -32.57 26.22
CA LYS A 119 -15.60 -33.39 26.63
C LYS A 119 -15.49 -33.57 28.16
N ASN A 120 -15.99 -32.61 28.95
CA ASN A 120 -15.91 -32.64 30.42
C ASN A 120 -17.08 -33.39 31.08
N LYS A 121 -18.16 -33.67 30.34
CA LYS A 121 -19.22 -34.58 30.79
C LYS A 121 -18.72 -36.03 30.77
N SER A 122 -17.98 -36.39 31.82
CA SER A 122 -17.68 -37.76 32.22
C SER A 122 -18.38 -38.08 33.53
#